data_AF-A0A813MBI5-F1
#
_entry.id   AF-A0A813MBI5-F1
#
_cell.length_a   1.000
_cell.length_b   1.000
_cell.length_c   1.000
_cell.angle_alpha   90.00
_cell.angle_beta   90.00
_cell.angle_gamma   90.00
#
_symmetry.space_group_name_H-M   'P 1'
#
loop_
_entity.id
_entity.type
_entity.pdbx_description
1 polymer ?
#
loop_
_entity_poly.entity_id
_entity_poly.type
_entity_poly.pdbx_seq_one_letter_code
_entity_poly.pdbx_strand_id
1 'polypeptide(L)'
;MICHNGFDRNAAQAACRSQKKKLQMFSTNYEWEASSTDLHDKCYFEYNSDPFVVPCEFILDNFSCASDATSLNDCTYTPLFQHQCTNDMHVGIGCV
;
A
#
# COMPACT_ATOMS: atom_id res chain seq x y z
N MET A 1 -4.21 -1.14 -4.75
CA MET A 1 -3.70 -0.87 -3.38
C MET A 1 -2.77 -2.01 -2.95
N ILE A 2 -1.99 -1.86 -1.87
CA ILE A 2 -1.05 -2.88 -1.38
C ILE A 2 -1.46 -3.34 0.02
N CYS A 3 -1.39 -4.65 0.26
CA CYS A 3 -1.61 -5.25 1.57
C CYS A 3 -0.37 -5.19 2.45
N HIS A 4 -0.54 -5.03 3.76
CA HIS A 4 0.61 -4.94 4.67
C HIS A 4 1.33 -6.26 4.93
N ASN A 5 0.80 -7.42 4.49
CA ASN A 5 1.48 -8.69 4.69
C ASN A 5 2.82 -8.70 3.93
N GLY A 6 3.92 -8.86 4.67
CA GLY A 6 5.28 -8.83 4.13
C GLY A 6 5.74 -7.46 3.60
N PHE A 7 4.86 -6.46 3.50
CA PHE A 7 5.24 -5.11 3.12
C PHE A 7 5.92 -4.41 4.31
N ASP A 8 7.23 -4.61 4.38
CA ASP A 8 8.07 -4.14 5.47
C ASP A 8 8.79 -2.81 5.16
N ARG A 9 9.74 -2.43 6.02
CA ARG A 9 10.53 -1.20 5.82
C ARG A 9 11.39 -1.26 4.55
N ASN A 10 11.84 -2.44 4.10
CA ASN A 10 12.62 -2.56 2.87
C ASN A 10 11.72 -2.32 1.66
N ALA A 11 10.50 -2.86 1.66
CA ALA A 11 9.50 -2.59 0.63
C ALA A 11 9.15 -1.09 0.57
N ALA A 12 8.89 -0.47 1.73
CA ALA A 12 8.61 0.96 1.81
C ALA A 12 9.79 1.82 1.30
N GLN A 13 11.03 1.43 1.61
CA GLN A 13 12.23 2.09 1.09
C GLN A 13 12.37 1.91 -0.43
N ALA A 14 12.16 0.70 -0.95
CA ALA A 14 12.21 0.43 -2.39
C ALA A 14 11.18 1.27 -3.15
N ALA A 15 9.96 1.40 -2.61
CA ALA A 15 8.93 2.28 -3.17
C ALA A 15 9.40 3.75 -3.24
N CYS A 16 9.98 4.29 -2.16
CA CYS A 16 10.49 5.68 -2.18
C CYS A 16 11.72 5.86 -3.08
N ARG A 17 12.63 4.87 -3.12
CA ARG A 17 13.84 4.89 -3.97
C ARG A 17 13.48 4.96 -5.45
N SER A 18 12.39 4.30 -5.88
CA SER A 18 11.90 4.36 -7.26
C SER A 18 11.56 5.78 -7.72
N GLN A 19 11.23 6.66 -6.77
CA GLN A 19 10.95 8.08 -6.98
C GLN A 19 12.15 8.99 -6.68
N LYS A 20 13.34 8.41 -6.44
CA LYS A 20 14.55 9.11 -5.98
C LYS A 20 14.36 9.87 -4.66
N LYS A 21 13.48 9.37 -3.79
CA LYS A 21 13.15 9.93 -2.48
C LYS A 21 13.59 9.01 -1.35
N LYS A 22 13.62 9.54 -0.13
CA LYS A 22 13.86 8.78 1.11
C LYS A 22 12.54 8.50 1.81
N LEU A 23 12.47 7.35 2.48
CA LEU A 23 11.34 7.01 3.33
C LEU A 23 11.35 7.92 4.57
N GLN A 24 10.29 8.69 4.76
CA GLN A 24 10.06 9.49 5.97
C GLN A 24 8.99 8.86 6.87
N MET A 25 7.93 8.31 6.30
CA MET A 25 6.81 7.72 7.04
C MET A 25 6.48 6.34 6.49
N PHE A 26 6.19 5.40 7.38
CA PHE A 26 5.67 4.07 7.05
C PHE A 26 4.69 3.65 8.13
N SER A 27 3.47 3.26 7.73
CA SER A 27 2.44 2.76 8.63
C SER A 27 1.69 1.61 7.96
N THR A 28 1.43 0.56 8.76
CA THR A 28 0.63 -0.62 8.40
C THR A 28 -0.76 -0.57 9.03
N ASN A 29 -1.06 0.47 9.81
CA ASN A 29 -2.32 0.60 10.55
C ASN A 29 -3.20 1.65 9.86
N TYR A 30 -3.44 1.46 8.56
CA TYR A 30 -4.40 2.27 7.83
C TYR A 30 -5.65 1.44 7.59
N GLU A 31 -6.66 1.70 8.41
CA GLU A 31 -8.02 1.25 8.14
C GLU A 31 -8.63 2.23 7.14
N TRP A 32 -8.97 1.74 5.96
CA TRP A 32 -9.71 2.54 5.00
C TRP A 32 -11.18 2.24 5.20
N GLU A 33 -11.92 3.24 5.69
CA GLU A 33 -13.37 3.13 5.81
C GLU A 33 -13.95 2.91 4.41
N ALA A 34 -14.37 1.69 4.11
CA ALA A 34 -15.34 1.46 3.04
C ALA A 34 -16.63 2.19 3.45
N SER A 35 -17.21 2.95 2.52
CA SER A 35 -18.49 3.62 2.76
C SER A 35 -19.50 2.61 3.29
N SER A 36 -20.02 2.85 4.49
CA SER A 36 -20.95 1.96 5.18
C SER A 36 -22.31 1.81 4.48
N THR A 37 -22.55 2.56 3.40
CA THR A 37 -23.86 2.63 2.76
C THR A 37 -23.97 2.05 1.37
N ASP A 38 -22.89 1.81 0.60
CA ASP A 38 -23.02 1.18 -0.74
C ASP A 38 -21.67 0.72 -1.31
N LEU A 39 -21.56 -0.59 -1.56
CA LEU A 39 -20.47 -1.33 -2.20
C LEU A 39 -19.08 -1.19 -1.56
N HIS A 40 -18.52 -2.32 -1.11
CA HIS A 40 -17.12 -2.52 -0.68
C HIS A 40 -16.06 -2.21 -1.77
N ASP A 41 -16.42 -1.48 -2.82
CA ASP A 41 -15.64 -1.28 -4.03
C ASP A 41 -14.93 0.08 -4.05
N LYS A 42 -15.16 0.98 -3.08
CA LYS A 42 -14.61 2.35 -3.07
C LYS A 42 -13.97 2.73 -1.75
N CYS A 43 -12.71 3.14 -1.82
CA CYS A 43 -11.84 3.55 -0.72
C CYS A 43 -11.59 5.05 -0.82
N TYR A 44 -11.71 5.76 0.30
CA TYR A 44 -11.59 7.22 0.38
C TYR A 44 -10.27 7.61 1.01
N PHE A 45 -9.46 8.38 0.29
CA PHE A 45 -8.26 9.00 0.83
C PHE A 45 -8.57 10.47 1.11
N GLU A 46 -8.60 10.86 2.38
CA GLU A 46 -8.64 12.27 2.74
C GLU A 46 -7.23 12.83 2.81
N TYR A 47 -6.87 13.66 1.82
CA TYR A 47 -5.65 14.46 1.86
C TYR A 47 -6.01 15.92 1.64
N ASN A 48 -5.75 16.77 2.64
CA ASN A 48 -6.05 18.20 2.60
C ASN A 48 -7.51 18.53 2.22
N SER A 49 -8.47 17.79 2.78
CA SER A 49 -9.92 18.04 2.63
C SER A 49 -10.52 17.72 1.25
N ASP A 50 -9.73 17.17 0.32
CA ASP A 50 -10.23 16.65 -0.95
C ASP A 50 -10.31 15.11 -0.89
N PRO A 51 -11.50 14.50 -0.92
CA PRO A 51 -11.64 13.05 -0.92
C PRO A 51 -11.23 12.47 -2.27
N PHE A 52 -10.11 11.75 -2.32
CA PHE A 52 -9.72 10.97 -3.48
C PHE A 52 -10.35 9.58 -3.40
N VAL A 53 -11.24 9.27 -4.34
CA VAL A 53 -11.96 8.00 -4.40
C VAL A 53 -11.21 7.03 -5.31
N VAL A 54 -10.74 5.92 -4.76
CA VAL A 54 -10.09 4.83 -5.50
C VAL A 54 -10.87 3.53 -5.34
N PRO A 55 -10.79 2.59 -6.30
CA PRO A 55 -11.30 1.25 -6.07
C PRO A 55 -10.63 0.61 -4.84
N CYS A 56 -11.41 0.01 -3.93
CA CYS A 56 -10.91 -0.75 -2.77
C CYS A 56 -10.31 -2.12 -3.17
N GLU A 57 -9.55 -2.16 -4.25
CA GLU A 57 -8.96 -3.40 -4.74
C GLU A 57 -7.49 -3.49 -4.32
N PHE A 58 -7.17 -4.51 -3.54
CA PHE A 58 -5.79 -4.89 -3.32
C PHE A 58 -5.25 -5.54 -4.59
N ILE A 59 -4.09 -5.08 -5.02
CA ILE A 59 -3.45 -5.54 -6.26
C ILE A 59 -2.26 -6.44 -5.92
N LEU A 60 -1.60 -6.18 -4.79
CA LEU A 60 -0.35 -6.82 -4.39
C LEU A 60 -0.40 -7.21 -2.92
N ASP A 61 0.16 -8.38 -2.61
CA ASP A 61 0.20 -9.01 -1.28
C ASP A 61 1.49 -9.82 -1.11
N ASN A 62 1.84 -10.15 0.14
CA ASN A 62 2.99 -10.96 0.54
C ASN A 62 4.34 -10.50 -0.06
N PHE A 63 4.67 -9.23 0.18
CA PHE A 63 5.97 -8.70 -0.25
C PHE A 63 7.14 -9.37 0.46
N SER A 64 8.24 -9.55 -0.27
CA SER A 64 9.56 -9.81 0.30
C SER A 64 10.59 -9.04 -0.52
N CYS A 65 11.24 -8.09 0.12
CA CYS A 65 12.18 -7.17 -0.50
C CYS A 65 13.56 -7.29 0.14
N ALA A 66 14.59 -7.35 -0.70
CA ALA A 66 15.97 -7.18 -0.23
C ALA A 66 16.20 -5.73 0.24
N SER A 67 17.15 -5.53 1.15
CA SER A 67 17.45 -4.21 1.72
C SER A 67 17.97 -3.19 0.69
N ASP A 68 18.50 -3.67 -0.43
CA ASP A 68 19.05 -2.89 -1.54
C ASP A 68 18.10 -2.76 -2.73
N ALA A 69 16.89 -3.34 -2.65
CA ALA A 69 15.85 -3.17 -3.66
C ALA A 69 15.64 -1.68 -3.99
N THR A 70 15.65 -1.36 -5.28
CA THR A 70 15.54 0.03 -5.78
C THR A 70 14.11 0.38 -6.18
N SER A 71 13.30 -0.64 -6.44
CA SER A 71 11.88 -0.53 -6.76
C SER A 71 11.10 -1.72 -6.22
N LEU A 72 9.77 -1.62 -6.15
CA LEU A 72 8.91 -2.75 -5.78
C LEU A 72 8.95 -3.90 -6.81
N ASN A 73 9.41 -3.65 -8.03
CA ASN A 73 9.61 -4.69 -9.04
C ASN A 73 10.82 -5.59 -8.74
N ASP A 74 11.72 -5.15 -7.85
CA ASP A 74 12.87 -5.94 -7.39
C ASP A 74 12.46 -6.89 -6.23
N CYS A 75 11.23 -6.78 -5.74
CA CYS A 75 10.67 -7.60 -4.68
C CYS A 75 9.87 -8.78 -5.25
N THR A 76 9.73 -9.83 -4.46
CA THR A 76 8.75 -10.89 -4.73
C THR A 76 7.43 -10.55 -4.06
N TYR A 77 6.32 -10.89 -4.71
CA TYR A 77 4.95 -10.74 -4.22
C TYR A 77 4.07 -11.84 -4.84
N THR A 78 2.89 -12.09 -4.27
CA THR A 78 1.92 -13.03 -4.89
C THR A 78 1.41 -12.49 -6.22
N PRO A 79 0.89 -13.34 -7.12
CA PRO A 79 0.32 -12.87 -8.39
C PRO A 79 -0.71 -11.76 -8.19
N LEU A 80 -0.77 -10.85 -9.17
CA LEU A 80 -1.69 -9.71 -9.13
C LEU A 80 -3.12 -10.15 -8.81
N PHE A 81 -3.79 -9.39 -7.94
CA PHE A 81 -5.17 -9.64 -7.49
C PHE A 81 -5.38 -10.96 -6.73
N GLN A 82 -4.32 -11.70 -6.39
CA GLN A 82 -4.38 -12.86 -5.50
C GLN A 82 -3.94 -12.45 -4.10
N HIS A 83 -4.92 -12.07 -3.28
CA HIS A 83 -4.74 -11.66 -1.89
C HIS A 83 -5.88 -12.21 -1.02
N GLN A 84 -5.65 -12.24 0.30
CA GLN A 84 -6.70 -12.51 1.30
C GLN A 84 -6.97 -11.31 2.21
N CYS A 85 -6.56 -10.13 1.76
CA CYS A 85 -6.58 -8.92 2.57
C CYS A 85 -7.96 -8.28 2.67
N THR A 86 -8.23 -7.71 3.85
CA THR A 86 -9.42 -6.95 4.20
C THR A 86 -9.09 -5.45 4.25
N ASN A 87 -10.09 -4.57 4.23
CA ASN A 87 -9.90 -3.10 4.11
C ASN A 87 -9.14 -2.45 5.29
N ASP A 88 -8.91 -3.16 6.38
CA ASP A 88 -8.05 -2.77 7.49
C ASP A 88 -6.57 -3.06 7.23
N MET A 89 -6.23 -3.71 6.11
CA MET A 89 -4.89 -4.21 5.83
C MET A 89 -4.06 -3.36 4.86
N HIS A 90 -4.37 -2.08 4.71
CA HIS A 90 -3.63 -1.21 3.79
C HIS A 90 -2.32 -0.68 4.38
N VAL A 91 -1.37 -0.39 3.49
CA VAL A 91 -0.11 0.31 3.83
C VAL A 91 -0.12 1.75 3.36
N GLY A 92 0.45 2.62 4.18
CA GLY A 92 0.75 4.01 3.82
C GLY A 92 2.24 4.30 3.94
N ILE A 93 2.79 4.98 2.94
CA ILE A 93 4.18 5.47 2.95
C ILE A 93 4.21 6.97 2.65
N GLY A 94 5.16 7.66 3.28
CA GLY A 94 5.49 9.04 2.98
C GLY A 94 6.96 9.13 2.57
N CYS A 95 7.21 9.68 1.37
CA CYS A 95 8.54 9.84 0.80
C CYS A 95 8.90 11.32 0.66
N VAL A 96 10.14 11.69 0.98
CA VAL A 96 10.68 13.06 0.82
C VAL A 96 11.98 13.11 0.04
#